data_AF-A0A958MM52-F1
#
_entry.id   AF-A0A958MM52-F1
#
_cell.length_a   1.000
_cell.length_b   1.000
_cell.length_c   1.000
_cell.angle_alpha   90.00
_cell.angle_beta   90.00
_cell.angle_gamma   90.00
#
_symmetry.space_group_name_H-M   'P 1'
#
loop_
_entity.id
_entity.type
_entity.pdbx_description
1 polymer ?
#
loop_
_entity_poly.entity_id
_entity_poly.type
_entity_poly.pdbx_seq_one_letter_code
_entity_poly.pdbx_strand_id
1 'polypeptide(L)'
;DGVCLMCKERIEKAAIRTKGVKSAIWNVDTHELKLIYDARKTNLDAITQSIVAVGHDTKEVKATEEAYNSVHPCCKYRDEDVQNDHKN
;
A
#
# COMPACT_ATOMS: atom_id res chain seq x y z
N ASP A 1 -1.74 4.56 1.71
CA ASP A 1 -0.71 5.52 2.13
C ASP A 1 0.67 4.90 2.15
N GLY A 2 1.63 5.66 1.63
CA GLY A 2 3.00 5.22 1.46
C GLY A 2 3.85 6.32 0.84
N VAL A 3 4.81 6.82 1.61
CA VAL A 3 5.53 8.09 1.33
C VAL A 3 6.89 7.94 0.64
N CYS A 4 7.32 6.71 0.36
CA CYS A 4 8.65 6.49 -0.22
C CYS A 4 8.69 5.29 -1.17
N LEU A 5 9.82 5.10 -1.86
CA LEU A 5 10.00 4.00 -2.82
C LEU A 5 9.96 2.62 -2.16
N MET A 6 10.29 2.51 -0.87
CA MET A 6 10.11 1.25 -0.14
C MET A 6 8.64 0.95 0.11
N CYS A 7 7.83 1.97 0.41
CA CYS A 7 6.38 1.82 0.51
C CYS A 7 5.80 1.41 -0.85
N LYS A 8 6.23 2.07 -1.94
CA LYS A 8 5.85 1.73 -3.32
C LYS A 8 6.06 0.24 -3.59
N GLU A 9 7.29 -0.24 -3.39
CA GLU A 9 7.64 -1.63 -3.66
C GLU A 9 6.81 -2.62 -2.83
N ARG A 10 6.56 -2.31 -1.54
CA ARG A 10 5.76 -3.17 -0.67
C ARG A 10 4.28 -3.22 -1.11
N ILE A 11 3.68 -2.07 -1.40
CA ILE A 11 2.29 -1.96 -1.87
C ILE A 11 2.12 -2.70 -3.19
N GLU A 12 3.01 -2.47 -4.17
CA GLU A 12 2.97 -3.12 -5.47
C GLU A 12 3.13 -4.63 -5.34
N LYS A 13 4.10 -5.11 -4.56
CA LYS A 13 4.29 -6.55 -4.31
C LYS A 13 3.07 -7.20 -3.65
N ALA A 14 2.45 -6.54 -2.67
CA ALA A 14 1.26 -7.06 -2.02
C ALA A 14 0.10 -7.19 -3.01
N ALA A 15 -0.15 -6.17 -3.81
CA ALA A 15 -1.18 -6.21 -4.84
C ALA A 15 -0.90 -7.30 -5.89
N ILE A 16 0.32 -7.41 -6.42
CA ILE A 16 0.70 -8.44 -7.41
C ILE A 16 0.54 -9.86 -6.87
N ARG A 17 0.80 -10.09 -5.57
CA ARG A 17 0.63 -11.41 -4.95
C ARG A 17 -0.83 -11.85 -4.85
N THR A 18 -1.78 -10.91 -4.94
CA THR A 18 -3.20 -11.25 -5.00
C THR A 18 -3.51 -11.92 -6.34
N LYS A 19 -3.98 -13.18 -6.27
CA LYS A 19 -4.28 -13.99 -7.45
C LYS A 19 -5.21 -13.23 -8.41
N GLY A 20 -4.82 -13.12 -9.67
CA GLY A 20 -5.61 -12.43 -10.69
C GLY A 20 -5.19 -10.98 -10.96
N VAL A 21 -4.31 -10.40 -10.13
CA VAL A 21 -3.65 -9.13 -10.45
C VAL A 21 -2.54 -9.37 -11.49
N LYS A 22 -2.53 -8.53 -12.53
CA LYS A 22 -1.55 -8.57 -13.63
C LYS A 22 -0.53 -7.43 -13.54
N SER A 23 -0.95 -6.29 -13.03
CA SER A 23 -0.10 -5.11 -12.84
C SER A 23 -0.58 -4.30 -11.64
N ALA A 24 0.38 -3.74 -10.90
CA ALA A 24 0.15 -2.81 -9.81
C ALA A 24 1.26 -1.76 -9.83
N ILE A 25 0.88 -0.49 -9.93
CA ILE A 25 1.83 0.63 -9.98
C ILE A 25 1.38 1.69 -8.96
N TRP A 26 2.16 1.86 -7.90
CA TRP A 26 1.95 2.88 -6.88
C TRP A 26 2.68 4.16 -7.24
N ASN A 27 1.96 5.29 -7.26
CA ASN A 27 2.55 6.61 -7.41
C ASN A 27 2.70 7.24 -6.01
N VAL A 28 3.95 7.53 -5.63
CA VAL A 28 4.28 8.14 -4.33
C VAL A 28 3.89 9.61 -4.27
N ASP A 29 3.84 10.31 -5.40
CA ASP A 29 3.49 11.74 -5.42
C ASP A 29 1.96 11.94 -5.35
N THR A 30 1.20 11.06 -6.02
CA THR A 30 -0.27 11.17 -6.06
C THR A 30 -0.97 10.30 -5.03
N HIS A 31 -0.26 9.40 -4.36
CA HIS A 31 -0.81 8.37 -3.47
C HIS A 31 -1.88 7.49 -4.13
N GLU A 32 -1.70 7.18 -5.42
CA GLU A 32 -2.63 6.36 -6.19
C GLU A 32 -2.01 5.03 -6.65
N LEU A 33 -2.78 3.95 -6.49
CA LEU A 33 -2.44 2.64 -6.99
C LEU A 33 -3.21 2.36 -8.30
N LYS A 34 -2.49 2.27 -9.42
CA LYS A 34 -3.06 1.82 -10.69
C LYS A 34 -2.97 0.30 -10.79
N LEU A 35 -4.11 -0.35 -11.05
CA LEU A 35 -4.22 -1.81 -11.06
C LEU A 35 -4.78 -2.32 -12.39
N ILE A 36 -4.26 -3.46 -12.84
CA ILE A 36 -4.88 -4.28 -13.89
C ILE A 36 -5.10 -5.65 -13.30
N TYR A 37 -6.35 -6.11 -13.20
CA TYR A 37 -6.69 -7.41 -12.62
C TYR A 37 -7.85 -8.09 -13.37
N ASP A 38 -7.94 -9.42 -13.25
CA ASP A 38 -9.05 -10.21 -13.76
C ASP A 38 -10.17 -10.28 -12.72
N ALA A 39 -11.26 -9.56 -12.96
CA ALA A 39 -12.42 -9.48 -12.06
C ALA A 39 -13.13 -10.84 -11.83
N ARG A 40 -12.83 -11.87 -12.64
CA ARG A 40 -13.35 -13.23 -12.41
C ARG A 40 -12.53 -14.01 -11.37
N LYS A 41 -11.34 -13.51 -11.03
CA LYS A 41 -10.39 -14.18 -10.12
C LYS A 41 -10.20 -13.45 -8.79
N THR A 42 -10.46 -12.14 -8.77
CA THR A 42 -10.33 -11.28 -7.59
C THR A 42 -11.20 -10.02 -7.72
N ASN A 43 -11.29 -9.24 -6.64
CA ASN A 43 -12.00 -7.97 -6.58
C ASN A 43 -11.15 -6.93 -5.82
N LEU A 44 -11.63 -5.68 -5.77
CA LEU A 44 -10.91 -4.59 -5.09
C LEU A 44 -10.76 -4.88 -3.60
N ASP A 45 -11.79 -5.40 -2.94
CA ASP A 45 -11.75 -5.72 -1.51
C ASP A 45 -10.59 -6.67 -1.17
N ALA A 46 -10.43 -7.75 -1.93
CA ALA A 46 -9.36 -8.72 -1.73
C ALA A 46 -7.97 -8.09 -1.92
N ILE A 47 -7.81 -7.22 -2.93
CA ILE A 47 -6.55 -6.51 -3.17
C ILE A 47 -6.28 -5.52 -2.04
N THR A 48 -7.29 -4.77 -1.61
CA THR A 48 -7.24 -3.85 -0.48
C THR A 48 -6.82 -4.57 0.80
N GLN A 49 -7.44 -5.71 1.13
CA GLN A 49 -7.06 -6.52 2.29
C GLN A 49 -5.60 -6.98 2.22
N SER A 50 -5.10 -7.33 1.03
CA SER A 50 -3.69 -7.70 0.87
C SER A 50 -2.73 -6.54 1.13
N ILE A 51 -3.10 -5.30 0.80
CA ILE A 51 -2.28 -4.09 1.02
C ILE A 51 -2.31 -3.70 2.51
N VAL A 52 -3.50 -3.74 3.12
CA VAL A 52 -3.72 -3.49 4.54
C VAL A 52 -2.94 -4.47 5.41
N ALA A 53 -2.90 -5.75 5.02
CA ALA A 53 -2.16 -6.79 5.73
C ALA A 53 -0.63 -6.57 5.75
N VAL A 54 -0.08 -5.79 4.81
CA VAL A 54 1.36 -5.43 4.80
C VAL A 54 1.64 -4.06 5.41
N GLY A 55 0.68 -3.51 6.16
CA GLY A 55 0.88 -2.31 6.97
C GLY A 55 0.62 -0.99 6.24
N HIS A 56 -0.13 -1.01 5.13
CA HIS A 56 -0.46 0.17 4.36
C HIS A 56 -1.96 0.47 4.35
N ASP A 57 -2.31 1.67 4.77
CA ASP A 57 -3.69 2.14 4.77
C ASP A 57 -4.19 2.36 3.34
N THR A 58 -5.49 2.25 3.17
CA THR A 58 -6.21 2.64 1.97
C THR A 58 -7.27 3.67 2.35
N LYS A 59 -7.92 4.29 1.36
CA LYS A 59 -9.00 5.26 1.61
C LYS A 59 -10.16 4.66 2.42
N GLU A 60 -10.41 3.36 2.27
CA GLU A 60 -11.55 2.68 2.87
C GLU A 60 -11.18 1.87 4.12
N VAL A 61 -9.97 1.30 4.14
CA VAL A 61 -9.55 0.36 5.18
C VAL A 61 -8.17 0.74 5.71
N LYS A 62 -8.06 0.81 7.04
CA LYS A 62 -6.79 1.02 7.75
C LYS A 62 -6.13 -0.31 8.10
N ALA A 63 -4.81 -0.37 7.97
CA ALA A 63 -3.98 -1.43 8.51
C ALA A 63 -4.14 -1.53 10.02
N THR A 64 -4.10 -2.75 10.55
CA THR A 64 -4.07 -2.96 12.00
C THR A 64 -2.80 -2.34 12.58
N GLU A 65 -2.83 -2.02 13.88
CA GLU A 65 -1.65 -1.47 14.55
C GLU A 65 -0.45 -2.42 14.47
N GLU A 66 -0.67 -3.72 14.51
CA GLU A 66 0.39 -4.72 14.38
C GLU A 66 1.02 -4.68 12.99
N ALA A 67 0.20 -4.66 11.93
CA ALA A 67 0.69 -4.60 10.55
C ALA A 67 1.42 -3.27 10.28
N TYR A 68 0.85 -2.15 10.74
CA TYR A 68 1.47 -0.84 10.61
C TYR A 68 2.80 -0.76 11.38
N ASN A 69 2.89 -1.31 12.59
CA ASN A 69 4.13 -1.29 13.36
C ASN A 69 5.20 -2.26 12.86
N SER A 70 4.84 -3.22 11.99
CA SER A 70 5.80 -4.12 11.35
C SER A 70 6.62 -3.47 10.23
N VAL A 71 6.18 -2.30 9.73
CA VAL A 71 6.89 -1.56 8.68
C VAL A 71 8.15 -0.89 9.23
N HIS A 72 9.11 -0.63 8.34
CA HIS A 72 10.31 0.13 8.69
C HIS A 72 9.95 1.52 9.28
N PRO A 73 10.71 2.07 10.25
CA PRO A 73 10.39 3.36 10.88
C PRO A 73 10.11 4.51 9.90
N CYS A 74 10.90 4.66 8.83
CA CYS A 74 10.67 5.69 7.81
C CYS A 74 9.41 5.46 6.95
N CYS A 75 8.75 4.30 7.07
CA CYS A 75 7.50 3.97 6.39
C CYS A 75 6.28 4.21 7.29
N LYS A 76 6.46 4.73 8.51
CA LYS A 76 5.38 5.07 9.44
C LYS A 76 4.69 6.37 9.02
N TYR A 77 4.02 6.33 7.87
CA TYR A 77 3.39 7.47 7.21
C TYR A 77 2.26 8.14 8.02
N ARG A 78 1.77 7.57 9.12
CA ARG A 78 0.81 8.23 10.02
C ARG A 78 1.49 9.23 10.96
N ASP A 79 2.82 9.17 11.08
CA ASP A 79 3.62 10.11 11.87
C ASP A 79 3.89 11.38 11.05
N GLU A 80 3.63 12.54 11.66
CA GLU A 80 3.83 13.85 11.02
C GLU A 80 5.30 14.13 10.70
N ASP A 81 6.23 13.69 11.56
CA ASP A 81 7.66 13.89 11.32
C ASP A 81 8.11 13.07 10.11
N VAL A 82 7.65 11.82 10.02
CA VAL A 82 7.89 10.97 8.85
C VAL A 82 7.30 11.59 7.59
N GLN A 83 6.11 12.18 7.65
CA GLN A 83 5.54 12.87 6.49
C GLN A 83 6.40 14.07 6.09
N ASN A 84 6.87 14.87 7.05
CA ASN A 84 7.70 16.05 6.78
C ASN A 84 9.06 15.67 6.21
N ASP A 85 9.68 14.59 6.69
CA ASP A 85 10.95 14.07 6.16
C ASP A 85 10.84 13.61 4.69
N HIS A 86 9.63 13.31 4.23
CA HIS A 86 9.35 12.90 2.85
C HIS A 86 8.69 14.01 2.01
N LYS A 87 8.45 15.19 2.58
CA LYS A 87 8.06 16.39 1.83
C LYS A 87 9.32 17.06 1.32
N ASN A 88 9.63 16.83 0.04
CA ASN A 88 10.58 17.67 -0.70
C ASN A 88 9.85 18.84 -1.35
#